data_AF-A0A0F9GUE6-F1
#
_entry.id   AF-A0A0F9GUE6-F1
#
_cell.length_a   1.000
_cell.length_b   1.000
_cell.length_c   1.000
_cell.angle_alpha   90.00
_cell.angle_beta   90.00
_cell.angle_gamma   90.00
#
_symmetry.space_group_name_H-M   'P 1'
#
loop_
_entity.id
_entity.type
_entity.pdbx_description
1 polymer ?
#
loop_
_entity_poly.entity_id
_entity_poly.type
_entity_poly.pdbx_seq_one_letter_code
_entity_poly.pdbx_strand_id
1 'polypeptide(L)'
;MKNSKAKADSKFWCVPPEIYDPLNKEFNFDFDPCPYPFVKDGIEAKWGKVNWINPPFRKADAINGNGPTAFVRKAIEEQKKGKTSVLILPVISLLNMLFDAKAEIRPVGRVKWIHADTGERWKQPSNCAVFILRGKKQ
;
A
#
# COMPACT_ATOMS: atom_id res chain seq x y z
N MET A 1 -22.69 -31.97 19.88
CA MET A 1 -21.95 -30.82 20.44
C MET A 1 -21.57 -29.89 19.29
N LYS A 2 -22.14 -28.68 19.21
CA LYS A 2 -21.86 -27.72 18.15
C LYS A 2 -20.52 -27.03 18.42
N ASN A 3 -19.63 -27.05 17.43
CA ASN A 3 -18.32 -26.40 17.40
C ASN A 3 -18.41 -24.93 17.86
N SER A 4 -17.83 -24.60 19.01
CA SER A 4 -17.55 -23.20 19.36
C SER A 4 -16.16 -22.83 18.85
N LYS A 5 -16.05 -22.33 17.61
CA LYS A 5 -14.89 -21.53 17.21
C LYS A 5 -15.30 -20.06 17.20
N ALA A 6 -15.35 -19.46 18.37
CA ALA A 6 -15.14 -18.02 18.45
C ALA A 6 -13.65 -17.79 18.20
N LYS A 7 -13.28 -17.50 16.95
CA LYS A 7 -11.91 -17.08 16.62
C LYS A 7 -11.83 -15.58 16.87
N ALA A 8 -10.90 -15.19 17.74
CA ALA A 8 -10.75 -13.85 18.29
C ALA A 8 -10.56 -12.77 17.22
N ASP A 9 -11.05 -11.57 17.55
CA ASP A 9 -10.91 -10.29 16.85
C ASP A 9 -9.43 -9.86 16.73
N SER A 10 -8.61 -10.62 16.00
CA SER A 10 -7.23 -10.24 15.69
C SER A 10 -7.23 -9.10 14.68
N LYS A 11 -6.60 -7.98 15.04
CA LYS A 11 -6.33 -6.85 14.13
C LYS A 11 -5.25 -7.16 13.09
N PHE A 12 -4.57 -8.31 13.20
CA PHE A 12 -3.42 -8.67 12.39
C PHE A 12 -3.76 -9.76 11.37
N TRP A 13 -3.44 -9.47 10.11
CA TRP A 13 -3.62 -10.35 8.97
C TRP A 13 -2.27 -10.64 8.33
N CYS A 14 -1.84 -11.90 8.36
CA CYS A 14 -0.60 -12.34 7.70
C CYS A 14 -0.84 -12.50 6.20
N VAL A 15 0.23 -12.30 5.42
CA VAL A 15 0.21 -12.49 3.96
C VAL A 15 0.32 -13.99 3.66
N PRO A 16 -0.50 -14.52 2.73
CA PRO A 16 -0.40 -15.90 2.32
C PRO A 16 1.00 -16.28 1.76
N PRO A 17 1.54 -17.47 2.07
CA PRO A 17 2.87 -17.90 1.59
C PRO A 17 3.01 -17.87 0.07
N GLU A 18 1.94 -18.16 -0.67
CA GLU A 18 1.92 -18.14 -2.13
C GLU A 18 2.19 -16.74 -2.74
N ILE A 19 1.99 -15.68 -1.95
CA ILE A 19 2.36 -14.30 -2.32
C ILE A 19 3.76 -13.97 -1.79
N TYR A 20 4.06 -14.33 -0.53
CA TYR A 20 5.30 -13.95 0.13
C TYR A 20 6.53 -14.71 -0.38
N ASP A 21 6.46 -16.04 -0.46
CA ASP A 21 7.63 -16.90 -0.71
C ASP A 21 8.31 -16.62 -2.06
N PRO A 22 7.59 -16.42 -3.19
CA PRO A 22 8.22 -16.07 -4.46
C PRO A 22 8.97 -14.74 -4.39
N LEU A 23 8.40 -13.74 -3.70
CA LEU A 23 9.03 -12.43 -3.53
C LEU A 23 10.25 -12.52 -2.62
N ASN A 24 10.17 -13.28 -1.51
CA ASN A 24 11.31 -13.46 -0.64
C ASN A 24 12.44 -14.24 -1.34
N LYS A 25 12.11 -15.19 -2.22
CA LYS A 25 13.09 -15.86 -3.06
C LYS A 25 13.78 -14.92 -4.05
N GLU A 26 13.03 -13.96 -4.62
CA GLU A 26 13.56 -12.95 -5.55
C GLU A 26 14.43 -11.90 -4.86
N PHE A 27 13.96 -11.37 -3.72
CA PHE A 27 14.55 -10.20 -3.08
C PHE A 27 15.42 -10.52 -1.87
N ASN A 28 15.26 -11.70 -1.25
CA ASN A 28 15.94 -12.14 -0.03
C ASN A 28 15.83 -11.10 1.11
N PHE A 29 14.63 -10.96 1.67
CA PHE A 29 14.31 -9.93 2.66
C PHE A 29 15.18 -10.06 3.92
N ASP A 30 15.76 -8.97 4.39
CA ASP A 30 16.59 -8.90 5.60
C ASP A 30 15.90 -8.18 6.77
N PHE A 31 14.72 -7.61 6.52
CA PHE A 31 13.96 -6.90 7.53
C PHE A 31 12.46 -6.87 7.21
N ASP A 32 11.64 -6.97 8.26
CA ASP A 32 10.20 -6.75 8.23
C ASP A 32 9.88 -5.60 9.21
N PRO A 33 9.41 -4.42 8.74
CA PRO A 33 8.98 -3.34 9.62
C PRO A 33 7.64 -3.61 10.32
N CYS A 34 6.86 -4.58 9.85
CA CYS A 34 5.53 -4.92 10.34
C CYS A 34 5.42 -6.42 10.76
N PRO A 35 6.38 -6.96 11.54
CA PRO A 35 6.44 -8.39 11.81
C PRO A 35 5.29 -8.80 12.73
N TYR A 36 4.87 -10.06 12.64
CA TYR A 36 4.01 -10.67 13.64
C TYR A 36 4.83 -11.56 14.60
N PRO A 37 4.66 -11.44 15.93
CA PRO A 37 3.81 -10.49 16.63
C PRO A 37 4.32 -9.04 16.52
N PHE A 38 3.40 -8.11 16.28
CA PHE A 38 3.72 -6.70 16.10
C PHE A 38 3.71 -5.97 17.44
N VAL A 39 4.90 -5.64 17.95
CA VAL A 39 5.07 -5.09 19.32
C VAL A 39 5.45 -3.60 19.36
N LYS A 40 5.86 -3.02 18.24
CA LYS A 40 6.29 -1.63 18.13
C LYS A 40 6.04 -1.10 16.73
N ASP A 41 5.85 0.21 16.62
CA ASP A 41 5.73 0.89 15.34
C ASP A 41 7.02 0.76 14.50
N GLY A 42 6.89 0.22 13.28
CA GLY A 42 7.99 0.03 12.33
C GLY A 42 8.52 1.31 11.68
N ILE A 43 7.84 2.44 11.82
CA ILE A 43 8.27 3.73 11.25
C ILE A 43 9.54 4.26 11.93
N GLU A 44 9.65 4.14 13.25
CA GLU A 44 10.81 4.64 14.00
C GLU A 44 12.02 3.68 13.92
N ALA A 45 11.81 2.46 13.44
CA ALA A 45 12.88 1.49 13.28
C ALA A 45 13.87 1.86 12.16
N LYS A 46 15.13 1.45 12.34
CA LYS A 46 16.12 1.41 11.26
C LYS A 46 15.78 0.23 10.34
N TRP A 47 15.43 0.53 9.08
CA TRP A 47 15.13 -0.48 8.08
C TRP A 47 16.39 -1.17 7.56
N GLY A 48 16.25 -2.42 7.14
CA GLY A 48 17.30 -3.23 6.53
C GLY A 48 17.64 -2.79 5.10
N LYS A 49 18.44 -3.59 4.39
CA LYS A 49 18.80 -3.34 2.99
C LYS A 49 17.64 -3.69 2.06
N VAL A 50 16.87 -4.73 2.37
CA VAL A 50 15.74 -5.22 1.58
C VAL A 50 14.57 -5.56 2.51
N ASN A 51 13.52 -4.76 2.45
CA ASN A 51 12.45 -4.76 3.44
C ASN A 51 11.15 -5.33 2.87
N TRP A 52 10.48 -6.22 3.60
CA TRP A 52 9.10 -6.65 3.31
C TRP A 52 8.11 -5.88 4.18
N ILE A 53 7.11 -5.24 3.57
CA ILE A 53 6.20 -4.34 4.28
C ILE A 53 4.74 -4.73 4.00
N ASN A 54 4.10 -5.28 5.03
CA ASN A 54 2.65 -5.47 5.12
C ASN A 54 2.09 -4.53 6.21
N PRO A 55 1.86 -3.24 5.91
CA PRO A 55 1.57 -2.24 6.93
C PRO A 55 0.13 -2.33 7.42
N PRO A 56 -0.21 -1.69 8.56
CA PRO A 56 -1.60 -1.53 8.99
C PRO A 56 -2.44 -0.91 7.86
N PHE A 57 -3.59 -1.50 7.53
CA PHE A 57 -4.40 -1.07 6.38
C PHE A 57 -5.08 0.29 6.58
N ARG A 58 -5.31 0.68 7.84
CA ARG A 58 -5.90 1.97 8.20
C ARG A 58 -5.09 2.61 9.32
N LYS A 59 -5.14 3.94 9.37
CA LYS A 59 -4.54 4.73 10.45
C LYS A 59 -5.02 4.28 11.84
N ALA A 60 -6.30 3.93 11.95
CA ALA A 60 -6.93 3.51 13.20
C ALA A 60 -6.42 2.16 13.73
N ASP A 61 -5.83 1.33 12.88
CA ASP A 61 -5.33 0.01 13.23
C ASP A 61 -3.82 0.04 13.58
N ALA A 62 -3.16 1.18 13.35
CA ALA A 62 -1.71 1.33 13.52
C ALA A 62 -1.31 1.73 14.94
N ILE A 63 -0.19 1.19 15.42
CA ILE A 63 0.52 1.72 16.58
C ILE A 63 0.97 3.16 16.24
N ASN A 64 0.73 4.11 17.15
CA ASN A 64 1.01 5.55 16.97
C ASN A 64 0.30 6.24 15.78
N GLY A 65 -0.69 5.60 15.15
CA GLY A 65 -1.43 6.20 14.05
C GLY A 65 -0.63 6.34 12.76
N ASN A 66 0.41 5.53 12.55
CA ASN A 66 1.15 5.48 11.29
C ASN A 66 0.51 4.48 10.32
N GLY A 67 -0.45 4.95 9.51
CA GLY A 67 -1.11 4.15 8.49
C GLY A 67 -0.26 3.91 7.22
N PRO A 68 -0.85 3.33 6.15
CA PRO A 68 -0.11 2.94 4.94
C PRO A 68 0.73 4.05 4.32
N THR A 69 0.22 5.29 4.31
CA THR A 69 0.92 6.45 3.76
C THR A 69 2.23 6.77 4.49
N ALA A 70 2.33 6.50 5.80
CA ALA A 70 3.57 6.71 6.55
C ALA A 70 4.65 5.72 6.08
N PHE A 71 4.28 4.46 5.89
CA PHE A 71 5.18 3.41 5.38
C PHE A 71 5.63 3.68 3.94
N VAL A 72 4.72 4.13 3.06
CA VAL A 72 5.09 4.52 1.69
C VAL A 72 6.08 5.68 1.69
N ARG A 73 5.86 6.72 2.51
CA ARG A 73 6.82 7.84 2.63
C ARG A 73 8.18 7.36 3.10
N LYS A 74 8.23 6.52 4.14
CA LYS A 74 9.50 5.98 4.64
C LYS A 74 10.19 5.10 3.59
N ALA A 75 9.46 4.26 2.86
CA ALA A 75 10.01 3.46 1.77
C ALA A 75 10.66 4.32 0.67
N ILE A 76 10.05 5.46 0.31
CA ILE A 76 10.63 6.43 -0.63
C ILE A 76 11.92 7.05 -0.05
N GLU A 77 11.97 7.36 1.25
CA GLU A 77 13.19 7.86 1.89
C GLU A 77 14.29 6.80 1.98
N GLU A 78 13.95 5.53 2.23
CA GLU A 78 14.93 4.44 2.24
C GLU A 78 15.43 4.10 0.82
N GLN A 79 14.57 4.24 -0.21
CA GLN A 79 14.97 4.13 -1.62
C GLN A 79 16.09 5.12 -1.97
N LYS A 80 15.97 6.38 -1.53
CA LYS A 80 17.01 7.40 -1.73
C LYS A 80 18.36 7.03 -1.09
N LYS A 81 18.35 6.12 -0.11
CA LYS A 81 19.55 5.60 0.57
C LYS A 81 20.07 4.30 -0.07
N GLY A 82 19.55 3.91 -1.22
CA GLY A 82 19.95 2.69 -1.94
C GLY A 82 19.38 1.39 -1.35
N LYS A 83 18.30 1.48 -0.55
CA LYS A 83 17.62 0.31 0.02
C LYS A 83 16.40 -0.06 -0.79
N THR A 84 16.07 -1.34 -0.78
CA THR A 84 14.87 -1.87 -1.42
C THR A 84 13.75 -2.05 -0.40
N SER A 85 12.53 -1.70 -0.78
CA SER A 85 11.33 -1.88 0.02
C SER A 85 10.24 -2.48 -0.87
N VAL A 86 9.75 -3.66 -0.51
CA VAL A 86 8.66 -4.36 -1.21
C VAL A 86 7.42 -4.24 -0.35
N LEU A 87 6.38 -3.61 -0.88
CA LEU A 87 5.16 -3.27 -0.15
C LEU A 87 3.96 -3.98 -0.76
N ILE A 88 3.11 -4.54 0.10
CA ILE A 88 1.75 -4.95 -0.26
C ILE A 88 0.75 -3.94 0.32
N LEU A 89 -0.13 -3.41 -0.52
CA LEU A 89 -1.10 -2.38 -0.14
C LEU A 89 -2.48 -2.69 -0.74
N PRO A 90 -3.57 -2.43 0.00
CA PRO A 90 -4.90 -2.55 -0.56
C PRO A 90 -5.11 -1.50 -1.65
N VAL A 91 -5.61 -1.95 -2.80
CA VAL A 91 -6.05 -1.09 -3.90
C VAL A 91 -7.52 -1.35 -4.21
N ILE A 92 -8.21 -0.33 -4.72
CA ILE A 92 -9.58 -0.52 -5.22
C ILE A 92 -9.54 -1.37 -6.50
N SER A 93 -10.56 -2.22 -6.71
CA SER A 93 -10.59 -3.21 -7.80
C SER A 93 -10.29 -2.62 -9.19
N LEU A 94 -10.74 -1.39 -9.47
CA LEU A 94 -10.45 -0.71 -10.74
C LEU A 94 -8.96 -0.53 -11.02
N LEU A 95 -8.12 -0.39 -9.99
CA LEU A 95 -6.68 -0.26 -10.18
C LEU A 95 -6.06 -1.58 -10.64
N ASN A 96 -6.50 -2.72 -10.08
CA ASN A 96 -6.05 -4.03 -10.56
C ASN A 96 -6.42 -4.23 -12.03
N MET A 97 -7.67 -3.92 -12.42
CA MET A 97 -8.10 -4.00 -13.82
C MET A 97 -7.24 -3.11 -14.75
N LEU A 98 -6.87 -1.92 -14.30
CA LEU A 98 -6.02 -0.99 -15.07
C LEU A 98 -4.56 -1.46 -15.14
N PHE A 99 -4.04 -2.10 -14.10
CA PHE A 99 -2.71 -2.72 -14.10
C PHE A 99 -2.66 -3.93 -15.04
N ASP A 100 -3.67 -4.80 -15.00
CA ASP A 100 -3.78 -5.96 -15.88
C ASP A 100 -3.87 -5.55 -17.36
N ALA A 101 -4.58 -4.44 -17.63
CA ALA A 101 -4.68 -3.84 -18.95
C ALA A 101 -3.40 -3.07 -19.38
N LYS A 102 -2.39 -2.97 -18.50
CA LYS A 102 -1.14 -2.22 -18.73
C LYS A 102 -1.38 -0.75 -19.09
N ALA A 103 -2.34 -0.11 -18.42
CA ALA A 103 -2.60 1.30 -18.61
C ALA A 103 -1.36 2.15 -18.29
N GLU A 104 -1.10 3.21 -19.07
CA GLU A 104 -0.12 4.22 -18.66
C GLU A 104 -0.70 5.04 -17.51
N ILE A 105 0.12 5.32 -16.50
CA ILE A 105 -0.31 6.01 -15.28
C ILE A 105 0.42 7.34 -15.18
N ARG A 106 -0.33 8.43 -14.96
CA ARG A 106 0.23 9.76 -14.71
C ARG A 106 -0.33 10.31 -13.40
N PRO A 107 0.47 10.42 -12.32
CA PRO A 107 0.00 11.02 -11.08
C PRO A 107 -0.29 12.51 -11.29
N VAL A 108 -1.46 12.99 -10.83
CA VAL A 108 -1.86 14.40 -10.94
C VAL A 108 -2.14 15.05 -9.57
N GLY A 109 -1.89 14.32 -8.48
CA GLY A 109 -2.03 14.82 -7.13
C GLY A 109 -3.48 15.10 -6.75
N ARG A 110 -3.69 16.08 -5.86
CA ARG A 110 -5.02 16.45 -5.37
C ARG A 110 -5.75 17.35 -6.37
N VAL A 111 -6.71 16.80 -7.10
CA VAL A 111 -7.41 17.53 -8.18
C VAL A 111 -8.57 18.36 -7.62
N LYS A 112 -8.49 19.68 -7.84
CA LYS A 112 -9.57 20.63 -7.58
C LYS A 112 -10.50 20.69 -8.79
N TRP A 113 -11.44 19.76 -8.85
CA TRP A 113 -12.47 19.67 -9.89
C TRP A 113 -13.23 20.99 -10.04
N ILE A 114 -13.67 21.31 -11.25
CA ILE A 114 -14.44 22.52 -11.55
C ILE A 114 -15.91 22.13 -11.65
N HIS A 115 -16.77 22.81 -10.90
CA HIS A 115 -18.22 22.64 -10.99
C HIS A 115 -18.71 23.13 -12.35
N ALA A 116 -19.48 22.32 -13.07
CA ALA A 116 -19.85 22.59 -14.46
C ALA A 116 -20.64 23.91 -14.63
N ASP A 117 -21.58 24.20 -13.73
CA ASP A 117 -22.47 25.35 -13.87
C ASP A 117 -21.93 26.64 -13.27
N THR A 118 -21.09 26.54 -12.24
CA THR A 118 -20.66 27.70 -11.43
C THR A 118 -19.20 28.07 -11.66
N GLY A 119 -18.42 27.19 -12.28
CA GLY A 119 -16.97 27.37 -12.45
C GLY A 119 -16.17 27.28 -11.14
N GLU A 120 -16.83 27.03 -10.00
CA GLU A 120 -16.15 26.96 -8.71
C GLU A 120 -15.27 25.72 -8.60
N ARG A 121 -14.14 25.87 -7.90
CA ARG A 121 -13.22 24.76 -7.62
C ARG A 121 -13.64 24.00 -6.37
N TRP A 122 -13.62 22.67 -6.47
CA TRP A 122 -13.89 21.77 -5.35
C TRP A 122 -12.93 22.00 -4.18
N LYS A 123 -13.49 22.22 -2.98
CA LYS A 123 -12.75 22.63 -1.79
C LYS A 123 -12.04 21.46 -1.08
N GLN A 124 -12.42 20.22 -1.36
CA GLN A 124 -11.89 19.02 -0.70
C GLN A 124 -11.26 18.04 -1.70
N PRO A 125 -10.21 18.44 -2.45
CA PRO A 125 -9.69 17.66 -3.55
C PRO A 125 -9.18 16.29 -3.11
N SER A 126 -9.41 15.26 -3.92
CA SER A 126 -8.91 13.91 -3.70
C SER A 126 -7.66 13.67 -4.55
N ASN A 127 -6.79 12.76 -4.11
CA ASN A 127 -5.68 12.30 -4.94
C ASN A 127 -6.22 11.58 -6.18
N CYS A 128 -5.71 11.93 -7.35
CA CYS A 128 -6.06 11.31 -8.62
C CYS A 128 -4.79 10.96 -9.41
N ALA A 129 -4.96 10.00 -10.32
CA ALA A 129 -4.05 9.71 -11.41
C ALA A 129 -4.85 9.62 -12.71
N VAL A 130 -4.23 9.98 -13.83
CA VAL A 130 -4.76 9.73 -15.16
C VAL A 130 -4.30 8.35 -15.61
N PHE A 131 -5.23 7.55 -16.13
CA PHE A 131 -4.97 6.23 -16.68
C PHE A 131 -5.25 6.26 -18.18
N ILE A 132 -4.29 5.83 -18.99
CA ILE A 132 -4.40 5.88 -20.45
C ILE A 132 -4.34 4.46 -20.99
N LEU A 133 -5.45 4.02 -21.60
CA LEU A 133 -5.54 2.79 -22.38
C LEU A 133 -5.37 3.15 -23.84
N ARG A 134 -4.21 2.87 -24.42
CA ARG A 134 -3.99 3.08 -25.86
C ARG A 134 -4.79 2.05 -26.65
N GLY A 135 -5.46 2.52 -27.71
CA GLY A 135 -6.06 1.62 -28.68
C GLY A 135 -5.01 0.65 -29.22
N LYS A 136 -5.32 -0.64 -29.20
CA LYS A 136 -4.47 -1.64 -29.85
C LYS A 136 -4.59 -1.44 -31.36
N LYS A 137 -3.46 -1.32 -32.06
CA LYS A 137 -3.48 -1.46 -33.52
C LYS A 137 -3.97 -2.89 -33.81
N GLN A 138 -5.02 -3.00 -34.62
CA GLN A 138 -5.49 -4.28 -35.14
C GLN A 138 -4.39 -4.90 -36.01
#